data_AF-G5AXV9-F1
#
_entry.id   AF-G5AXV9-F1
#
_cell.length_a   1.000
_cell.length_b   1.000
_cell.length_c   1.000
_cell.angle_alpha   90.00
_cell.angle_beta   90.00
_cell.angle_gamma   90.00
#
_symmetry.space_group_name_H-M   'P 1'
#
loop_
_entity.id
_entity.type
_entity.pdbx_description
1 polymer ?
#
loop_
_entity_poly.entity_id
_entity_poly.type
_entity_poly.pdbx_seq_one_letter_code
_entity_poly.pdbx_strand_id
1 'polypeptide(L)'
;MESIILRSKNKKGTDLWLGVDALGLNIHEKDDKLTSKIGFPWSEIRNISFNNKKFVLKPINKKAPDFVFYAPRLRINKQILQLCMGNHELYMHQRKPDTTEVQQMKAQAREEKHQKQLERQQVETEKKRREGVERENQPRFLGIVSSQYRNGSRQIATNSEEGCKGRRNIEDRIG
;
A
#
# COMPACT_ATOMS: atom_id res chain seq x y z
N MET A 1 -9.97 3.59 -7.90
CA MET A 1 -9.68 3.68 -9.35
C MET A 1 -10.26 4.98 -9.82
N GLU A 2 -9.43 5.87 -10.37
CA GLU A 2 -9.91 7.17 -10.86
C GLU A 2 -10.66 6.97 -12.18
N SER A 3 -11.88 7.49 -12.27
CA SER A 3 -12.63 7.52 -13.53
C SER A 3 -11.92 8.45 -14.51
N ILE A 4 -11.76 8.02 -15.76
CA ILE A 4 -11.23 8.90 -16.80
C ILE A 4 -12.37 9.81 -17.27
N ILE A 5 -12.23 11.11 -17.03
CA ILE A 5 -13.27 12.11 -17.33
C ILE A 5 -12.95 12.86 -18.63
N LEU A 6 -13.86 12.79 -19.61
CA LEU A 6 -13.70 13.35 -20.96
C LEU A 6 -14.82 14.32 -21.30
N ARG A 7 -14.49 15.45 -21.94
CA ARG A 7 -15.48 16.46 -22.31
C ARG A 7 -16.29 16.01 -23.52
N SER A 8 -17.62 16.11 -23.41
CA SER A 8 -18.56 15.81 -24.49
C SER A 8 -19.69 16.85 -24.54
N LYS A 9 -20.56 16.74 -25.54
CA LYS A 9 -21.79 17.53 -25.69
C LYS A 9 -22.99 16.64 -25.95
N ASN A 10 -24.15 16.98 -25.40
CA ASN A 10 -25.40 16.29 -25.73
C ASN A 10 -25.94 16.70 -27.12
N LYS A 11 -27.08 16.13 -27.53
CA LYS A 11 -27.81 16.52 -28.76
C LYS A 11 -28.21 17.99 -28.81
N LYS A 12 -28.40 18.64 -27.65
CA LYS A 12 -28.74 20.07 -27.52
C LYS A 12 -27.52 21.00 -27.50
N GLY A 13 -26.29 20.45 -27.55
CA GLY A 13 -25.05 21.21 -27.52
C GLY A 13 -24.55 21.59 -26.11
N THR A 14 -25.24 21.16 -25.04
CA THR A 14 -24.81 21.37 -23.65
C THR A 14 -23.53 20.59 -23.36
N ASP A 15 -22.55 21.26 -22.76
CA ASP A 15 -21.31 20.61 -22.30
C ASP A 15 -21.63 19.62 -21.16
N LEU A 16 -21.03 18.44 -21.24
CA LEU A 16 -21.14 17.37 -20.25
C LEU A 16 -19.77 16.70 -20.09
N TRP A 17 -19.61 15.97 -19.00
CA TRP A 17 -18.45 15.10 -18.80
C TRP A 17 -18.88 13.64 -18.87
N LEU A 18 -18.11 12.85 -19.61
CA LEU A 18 -18.24 11.40 -19.67
C LEU A 18 -17.13 10.79 -18.81
N GLY A 19 -17.50 10.11 -17.74
CA GLY A 19 -16.63 9.25 -16.96
C GLY A 19 -16.63 7.83 -17.52
N VAL A 20 -15.45 7.25 -17.73
CA VAL A 20 -15.27 5.81 -17.99
C VAL A 20 -14.67 5.18 -16.73
N ASP A 21 -15.32 4.16 -16.18
CA ASP A 21 -14.83 3.43 -15.01
C ASP A 21 -14.87 1.90 -15.21
N ALA A 22 -14.45 1.15 -14.18
CA ALA A 22 -14.42 -0.31 -14.22
C ALA A 22 -15.82 -0.97 -14.17
N LEU A 23 -16.87 -0.22 -13.80
CA LEU A 23 -18.25 -0.69 -13.64
C LEU A 23 -19.16 -0.29 -14.82
N GLY A 24 -18.83 0.78 -15.53
CA GLY A 24 -19.62 1.33 -16.61
C GLY A 24 -19.18 2.72 -17.09
N LEU A 25 -20.16 3.46 -17.61
CA LEU A 25 -20.02 4.84 -18.04
C LEU A 25 -20.90 5.76 -17.21
N ASN A 26 -20.38 6.91 -16.83
CA ASN A 26 -21.10 7.91 -16.05
C ASN A 26 -21.16 9.24 -16.81
N ILE A 27 -22.29 9.93 -16.73
CA ILE A 27 -22.48 11.26 -17.30
C ILE A 27 -22.63 12.24 -16.15
N HIS A 28 -21.81 13.29 -16.19
CA HIS A 28 -21.79 14.35 -15.21
C HIS A 28 -22.09 15.70 -15.88
N GLU A 29 -22.67 16.62 -15.11
CA GLU A 29 -22.89 18.00 -15.55
C GLU A 29 -21.57 18.75 -15.65
N LYS A 30 -21.55 19.86 -16.39
CA LYS A 30 -20.32 20.65 -16.62
C LYS A 30 -19.68 21.12 -15.32
N ASP A 31 -20.52 21.53 -14.37
CA ASP A 31 -20.15 22.22 -13.14
C ASP A 31 -19.99 21.27 -11.93
N ASP A 32 -20.47 20.03 -12.05
CA ASP A 32 -20.34 19.00 -11.02
C ASP A 32 -19.80 17.70 -11.64
N LYS A 33 -18.54 17.38 -11.31
CA LYS A 33 -17.85 16.15 -11.75
C LYS A 33 -17.91 15.03 -10.70
N LEU A 34 -18.37 15.32 -9.49
CA LEU A 34 -18.39 14.35 -8.39
C LEU A 34 -19.65 13.50 -8.48
N THR A 35 -20.79 14.14 -8.74
CA THR A 35 -22.08 13.45 -8.77
C THR A 35 -22.44 13.07 -10.20
N SER A 36 -22.68 11.78 -10.47
CA SER A 36 -23.19 11.33 -11.76
C SER A 36 -24.70 11.58 -11.86
N LYS A 37 -25.14 12.08 -13.02
CA LYS A 37 -26.57 12.27 -13.31
C LYS A 37 -27.18 11.06 -13.98
N ILE A 38 -26.41 10.38 -14.82
CA ILE A 38 -26.83 9.19 -15.56
C ILE A 38 -25.67 8.20 -15.54
N GLY A 39 -25.94 6.94 -15.23
CA GLY A 39 -24.98 5.85 -15.28
C GLY A 39 -25.43 4.75 -16.23
N PHE A 40 -24.48 4.13 -16.92
CA PHE A 40 -24.69 2.97 -17.78
C PHE A 40 -23.72 1.86 -17.35
N PRO A 41 -24.19 0.87 -16.56
CA PRO A 41 -23.39 -0.30 -16.22
C PRO A 41 -22.93 -1.03 -17.47
N TRP A 42 -21.73 -1.64 -17.44
CA TRP A 42 -21.24 -2.44 -18.57
C TRP A 42 -22.21 -3.56 -18.97
N SER A 43 -22.95 -4.12 -18.01
CA SER A 43 -23.99 -5.14 -18.26
C SER A 43 -25.24 -4.61 -18.98
N GLU A 44 -25.42 -3.30 -19.12
CA GLU A 44 -26.56 -2.71 -19.83
C GLU A 44 -26.20 -2.22 -21.24
N ILE A 45 -24.92 -2.29 -21.60
CA ILE A 45 -24.40 -1.78 -22.87
C ILE A 45 -24.25 -2.94 -23.86
N ARG A 46 -24.90 -2.81 -25.03
CA ARG A 46 -24.80 -3.80 -26.11
C ARG A 46 -23.66 -3.49 -27.06
N ASN A 47 -23.56 -2.24 -27.48
CA ASN A 47 -22.61 -1.81 -28.49
C ASN A 47 -22.23 -0.35 -28.28
N ILE A 48 -20.97 -0.06 -28.51
CA ILE A 48 -20.43 1.29 -28.49
C ILE A 48 -19.79 1.55 -29.85
N SER A 49 -20.17 2.65 -30.49
CA SER A 49 -19.58 3.05 -31.77
C SER A 49 -19.56 4.56 -31.92
N PHE A 50 -18.80 5.05 -32.89
CA PHE A 50 -18.84 6.46 -33.26
C PHE A 50 -18.71 6.63 -34.77
N ASN A 51 -19.23 7.75 -35.28
CA ASN A 51 -18.99 8.23 -36.62
C ASN A 51 -18.63 9.71 -36.58
N ASN A 52 -17.41 10.04 -37.03
CA ASN A 52 -16.84 11.38 -36.94
C ASN A 52 -16.90 11.94 -35.50
N LYS A 53 -17.74 12.94 -35.24
CA LYS A 53 -17.94 13.55 -33.90
C LYS A 53 -19.04 12.87 -33.09
N LYS A 54 -19.94 12.12 -33.72
CA LYS A 54 -21.11 11.50 -33.10
C LYS A 54 -20.72 10.17 -32.47
N PHE A 55 -20.92 10.02 -31.17
CA PHE A 55 -20.72 8.79 -30.42
C PHE A 55 -22.07 8.21 -30.03
N VAL A 56 -22.23 6.90 -30.14
CA VAL A 56 -23.49 6.18 -29.96
C VAL A 56 -23.27 5.01 -29.01
N LEU A 57 -24.04 4.99 -27.93
CA LEU A 57 -24.13 3.90 -26.98
C LEU A 57 -25.50 3.24 -27.13
N LYS A 58 -25.49 1.96 -27.49
CA LYS A 58 -26.69 1.16 -27.68
C LYS A 58 -26.94 0.31 -26.44
N PRO A 59 -28.10 0.42 -25.77
CA PRO A 59 -28.42 -0.44 -24.65
C PRO A 59 -28.70 -1.88 -25.09
N ILE A 60 -28.60 -2.82 -24.14
CA ILE A 60 -29.05 -4.21 -24.36
C ILE A 60 -30.56 -4.25 -24.55
N ASN A 61 -31.33 -3.47 -23.79
CA ASN A 61 -32.76 -3.37 -24.01
C ASN A 61 -33.05 -2.65 -25.34
N LYS A 62 -33.51 -3.39 -26.35
CA LYS A 62 -33.83 -2.85 -27.69
C LYS A 62 -34.95 -1.81 -27.69
N LYS A 63 -35.78 -1.76 -26.63
CA LYS A 63 -36.84 -0.76 -26.47
C LYS A 63 -36.30 0.56 -25.91
N ALA A 64 -35.15 0.54 -25.24
CA ALA A 64 -34.54 1.74 -24.70
C ALA A 64 -33.86 2.55 -25.82
N PRO A 65 -33.93 3.89 -25.80
CA PRO A 65 -33.36 4.72 -26.84
C PRO A 65 -31.83 4.71 -26.80
N ASP A 66 -31.20 4.83 -27.97
CA ASP A 66 -29.75 5.01 -28.09
C ASP A 66 -29.31 6.30 -27.41
N PHE A 67 -28.28 6.20 -26.58
CA PHE A 67 -27.65 7.36 -25.96
C PHE A 67 -26.59 7.92 -26.92
N VAL A 68 -26.69 9.21 -27.24
CA VAL A 68 -25.84 9.85 -28.26
C VAL A 68 -25.24 11.14 -27.70
N PHE A 69 -23.93 11.27 -27.83
CA PHE A 69 -23.19 12.48 -27.50
C PHE A 69 -22.16 12.81 -28.57
N TYR A 70 -21.58 14.00 -28.48
CA TYR A 70 -20.65 14.54 -29.45
C TYR A 70 -19.34 14.95 -28.80
N ALA A 71 -18.23 14.42 -29.28
CA ALA A 71 -16.91 14.87 -28.86
C ALA A 71 -16.41 15.99 -29.81
N PRO A 72 -15.60 16.94 -29.31
CA PRO A 72 -15.13 18.05 -30.14
C PRO A 72 -14.14 17.62 -31.23
N ARG A 73 -13.43 16.51 -31.03
CA ARG A 73 -12.38 16.00 -31.94
C ARG A 73 -12.50 14.48 -32.12
N LEU A 74 -12.24 14.00 -33.34
CA LEU A 74 -12.23 12.56 -33.67
C LEU A 74 -11.26 11.75 -32.80
N ARG A 75 -10.09 12.31 -32.48
CA ARG A 75 -9.08 11.65 -31.62
C ARG A 75 -9.64 11.29 -30.24
N ILE A 76 -10.52 12.13 -29.69
CA ILE A 76 -11.16 11.88 -28.39
C ILE A 76 -12.13 10.69 -28.51
N ASN A 77 -12.92 10.62 -29.57
CA ASN A 77 -13.80 9.47 -29.81
C ASN A 77 -13.03 8.15 -29.93
N LYS A 78 -11.87 8.15 -30.62
CA LYS A 78 -10.98 6.98 -30.67
C LYS A 78 -10.50 6.59 -29.27
N GLN A 79 -10.08 7.54 -28.45
CA GLN A 79 -9.64 7.28 -27.07
C GLN A 79 -10.77 6.73 -26.21
N ILE A 80 -11.96 7.35 -26.24
CA ILE A 80 -13.14 6.86 -25.51
C ILE A 80 -13.43 5.41 -25.91
N LEU A 81 -13.48 5.10 -27.21
CA LEU A 81 -13.78 3.75 -27.67
C LEU A 81 -12.76 2.73 -27.16
N GLN A 82 -11.46 3.03 -27.21
CA GLN A 82 -10.42 2.13 -26.71
C GLN A 82 -10.55 1.88 -25.21
N LEU A 83 -10.81 2.93 -24.43
CA LEU A 83 -11.03 2.81 -22.98
C LEU A 83 -12.29 1.97 -22.69
N CYS A 84 -13.39 2.21 -23.41
CA CYS A 84 -14.60 1.43 -23.23
C CYS A 84 -14.40 -0.04 -23.59
N MET A 85 -13.70 -0.34 -24.70
CA MET A 85 -13.43 -1.72 -25.11
C MET A 85 -12.60 -2.46 -24.06
N GLY A 86 -11.50 -1.87 -23.60
CA GLY A 86 -10.64 -2.48 -22.58
C GLY A 86 -11.36 -2.68 -21.23
N ASN A 87 -12.10 -1.67 -20.75
CA ASN A 87 -12.85 -1.79 -19.49
C ASN A 87 -13.98 -2.80 -19.59
N HIS A 88 -14.75 -2.78 -20.69
CA HIS A 88 -15.83 -3.74 -20.90
C HIS A 88 -15.30 -5.17 -21.02
N GLU A 89 -14.19 -5.38 -21.71
CA GLU A 89 -13.54 -6.69 -21.81
C GLU A 89 -13.09 -7.19 -20.44
N LEU A 90 -12.40 -6.36 -19.65
CA LEU A 90 -11.98 -6.73 -18.29
C LEU A 90 -13.19 -7.03 -17.39
N TYR A 91 -14.24 -6.22 -17.47
CA TYR A 91 -15.49 -6.45 -16.73
C TYR A 91 -16.13 -7.79 -17.09
N MET A 92 -16.17 -8.14 -18.38
CA MET A 92 -16.72 -9.43 -18.84
C MET A 92 -15.83 -10.62 -18.46
N HIS A 93 -14.51 -10.46 -18.43
CA HIS A 93 -13.59 -11.49 -17.94
C HIS A 93 -13.77 -11.72 -16.43
N GLN A 94 -13.89 -10.66 -15.63
CA GLN A 94 -14.09 -10.76 -14.18
C GLN A 94 -15.41 -11.44 -13.76
N ARG A 95 -16.41 -11.47 -14.65
CA ARG A 95 -17.70 -12.15 -14.40
C ARG A 95 -17.74 -13.60 -14.82
N LYS A 96 -16.71 -14.07 -15.54
CA LYS A 96 -16.52 -15.51 -15.79
C LYS A 96 -15.82 -16.12 -14.56
N PRO A 97 -16.05 -17.40 -14.26
CA PRO A 97 -15.24 -18.09 -13.25
C PRO A 97 -13.75 -17.94 -13.59
N ASP A 98 -12.92 -17.72 -12.57
CA ASP A 98 -11.47 -17.56 -12.73
C ASP A 98 -10.91 -18.72 -13.58
N THR A 99 -9.99 -18.41 -14.49
CA THR A 99 -9.25 -19.45 -15.22
C THR A 99 -8.43 -20.30 -14.24
N THR A 100 -8.16 -21.56 -14.58
CA THR A 100 -7.35 -22.46 -13.75
C THR A 100 -6.00 -21.84 -13.37
N GLU A 101 -5.38 -21.10 -14.31
CA GLU A 101 -4.14 -20.36 -14.09
C GLU A 101 -4.28 -19.29 -13.00
N VAL A 102 -5.33 -18.45 -13.06
CA VAL A 102 -5.59 -17.42 -12.04
C VAL A 102 -5.89 -18.06 -10.69
N GLN A 103 -6.59 -19.20 -10.66
CA GLN A 103 -6.85 -19.93 -9.42
C GLN A 103 -5.55 -20.45 -8.80
N GLN A 104 -4.64 -21.02 -9.60
CA GLN A 104 -3.32 -21.47 -9.15
C GLN A 104 -2.46 -20.31 -8.65
N MET A 105 -2.42 -19.19 -9.37
CA MET A 105 -1.72 -17.98 -8.93
C MET A 105 -2.27 -17.47 -7.59
N LYS A 106 -3.60 -17.45 -7.40
CA LYS A 106 -4.24 -17.07 -6.13
C LYS A 106 -3.95 -18.07 -5.00
N ALA A 107 -3.78 -19.35 -5.29
CA ALA A 107 -3.40 -20.36 -4.32
C ALA A 107 -1.94 -20.15 -3.88
N GLN A 108 -1.02 -20.02 -4.84
CA GLN A 108 0.38 -19.76 -4.59
C GLN A 108 0.59 -18.46 -3.79
N ALA A 109 -0.08 -17.37 -4.17
CA ALA A 109 0.04 -16.10 -3.44
C ALA A 109 -0.45 -16.20 -1.99
N ARG A 110 -1.45 -17.06 -1.72
CA ARG A 110 -1.93 -17.32 -0.34
C ARG A 110 -0.92 -18.13 0.45
N GLU A 111 -0.33 -19.14 -0.16
CA GLU A 111 0.69 -19.99 0.46
C GLU A 111 1.97 -19.21 0.77
N GLU A 112 2.47 -18.42 -0.18
CA GLU A 112 3.63 -17.54 0.04
C GLU A 112 3.39 -16.50 1.13
N LYS A 113 2.17 -15.93 1.19
CA LYS A 113 1.80 -14.99 2.24
C LYS A 113 1.76 -15.67 3.61
N HIS A 114 1.22 -16.88 3.69
CA HIS A 114 1.16 -17.65 4.92
C HIS A 114 2.57 -18.03 5.39
N GLN A 115 3.41 -18.52 4.49
CA GLN A 115 4.80 -18.89 4.76
C GLN A 115 5.60 -17.69 5.30
N LYS A 116 5.48 -16.52 4.66
CA LYS A 116 6.10 -15.28 5.14
C LYS A 116 5.59 -14.84 6.52
N GLN A 117 4.33 -15.12 6.87
CA GLN A 117 3.80 -14.81 8.20
C GLN A 117 4.40 -15.73 9.26
N LEU A 118 4.52 -17.03 8.98
CA LEU A 118 5.15 -17.99 9.90
C LEU A 118 6.61 -17.65 10.14
N GLU A 119 7.37 -17.35 9.09
CA GLU A 119 8.77 -16.92 9.20
C GLU A 119 8.92 -15.65 10.06
N ARG A 120 8.05 -14.66 9.85
CA ARG A 120 8.05 -13.44 10.68
C ARG A 120 7.76 -13.74 12.15
N GLN A 121 6.80 -14.62 12.44
CA GLN A 121 6.48 -15.01 13.81
C GLN A 121 7.64 -15.75 14.48
N GLN A 122 8.33 -16.63 13.75
CA GLN A 122 9.50 -17.34 14.28
C GLN A 122 10.64 -16.38 14.61
N VAL A 123 10.96 -15.46 13.70
CA VAL A 123 11.99 -14.44 13.92
C VAL A 123 11.63 -13.53 15.08
N GLU A 124 10.37 -13.10 15.19
CA GLU A 124 9.92 -12.25 16.29
C GLU A 124 10.00 -12.97 17.65
N THR A 125 9.64 -14.25 17.69
CA THR A 125 9.74 -15.07 18.91
C THR A 125 11.18 -15.26 19.35
N GLU A 126 12.07 -15.57 18.41
CA GLU A 126 13.51 -15.69 18.69
C GLU A 126 14.11 -14.36 19.14
N LYS A 127 13.72 -13.24 18.52
CA LYS A 127 14.15 -11.90 18.93
C LYS A 127 13.69 -11.57 20.36
N LYS A 128 12.41 -11.80 20.68
CA LYS A 128 11.87 -11.63 22.03
C LYS A 128 12.60 -12.48 23.06
N ARG A 129 12.94 -13.73 22.71
CA ARG A 129 13.72 -14.63 23.58
C ARG A 129 15.12 -14.08 23.85
N ARG A 130 15.83 -13.60 22.82
CA ARG A 130 17.16 -12.97 22.96
C ARG A 130 17.12 -11.71 23.81
N GLU A 131 16.19 -10.81 23.53
CA GLU A 131 16.00 -9.59 24.31
C GLU A 131 15.69 -9.89 25.79
N GLY A 132 14.90 -10.94 26.07
CA GLY A 132 14.64 -11.39 27.44
C GLY A 132 15.90 -11.83 28.18
N VAL A 133 16.72 -12.66 27.55
CA VAL A 133 18.01 -13.13 28.10
C VAL A 133 18.97 -11.96 28.32
N GLU A 134 19.05 -11.01 27.37
CA GLU A 134 19.91 -9.83 27.51
C GLU A 134 19.46 -8.93 28.68
N ARG A 135 18.15 -8.71 28.85
CA ARG A 135 17.61 -7.94 29.99
C ARG A 135 17.91 -8.61 31.33
N GLU A 136 17.80 -9.92 31.43
CA GLU A 136 18.12 -10.67 32.67
C GLU A 136 19.62 -10.65 32.98
N ASN A 137 20.47 -10.71 31.96
CA ASN A 137 21.93 -10.69 32.13
C ASN A 137 22.50 -9.30 32.37
N GLN A 138 21.77 -8.23 32.02
CA GLN A 138 22.19 -6.83 32.24
C GLN A 138 22.49 -6.49 33.71
N PRO A 139 21.63 -6.79 34.70
CA PRO A 139 21.95 -6.56 36.11
C PRO A 139 23.08 -7.47 36.62
N ARG A 140 23.21 -8.70 36.09
CA ARG A 140 24.34 -9.59 36.43
C ARG A 140 25.67 -8.98 35.97
N PHE A 141 25.71 -8.46 34.74
CA PHE A 141 26.90 -7.82 34.19
C PHE A 141 27.26 -6.54 34.95
N LEU A 142 26.28 -5.67 35.22
CA LEU A 142 26.48 -4.46 36.02
C LEU A 142 26.96 -4.78 37.45
N GLY A 143 26.45 -5.86 38.06
CA GLY A 143 26.90 -6.33 39.36
C GLY A 143 28.36 -6.76 39.38
N ILE A 144 28.80 -7.51 38.36
CA ILE A 144 30.20 -7.94 38.20
C ILE A 144 31.11 -6.72 38.02
N VAL A 145 30.75 -5.78 37.14
CA VAL A 145 31.53 -4.56 36.90
C VAL A 145 31.62 -3.72 38.17
N SER A 146 30.51 -3.53 38.88
CA SER A 146 30.48 -2.77 40.14
C SER A 146 31.32 -3.41 41.24
N SER A 147 31.34 -4.74 41.31
CA SER A 147 32.18 -5.50 42.24
C SER A 147 33.67 -5.34 41.91
N GLN A 148 34.04 -5.43 40.63
CA GLN A 148 35.41 -5.22 40.18
C GLN A 148 35.91 -3.80 40.49
N TYR A 149 35.12 -2.77 40.20
CA TYR A 149 35.47 -1.38 40.54
C TYR A 149 35.66 -1.20 42.05
N ARG A 150 34.76 -1.74 42.87
CA ARG A 150 34.84 -1.62 44.34
C ARG A 150 36.08 -2.32 44.90
N ASN A 151 36.42 -3.50 44.38
CA ASN A 151 37.61 -4.25 44.79
C ASN A 151 38.89 -3.55 44.33
N GLY A 152 38.92 -3.01 43.11
CA GLY A 152 40.03 -2.20 42.61
C GLY A 152 40.30 -0.97 43.48
N SER A 153 39.25 -0.22 43.83
CA SER A 153 39.38 0.96 44.71
C SER A 153 39.88 0.59 46.12
N ARG A 154 39.44 -0.54 46.69
CA ARG A 154 39.98 -1.02 47.98
C ARG A 154 41.46 -1.34 47.89
N GLN A 155 41.89 -2.04 46.84
CA GLN A 155 43.29 -2.39 46.66
C GLN A 155 44.18 -1.14 46.50
N ILE A 156 43.69 -0.11 45.80
CA ILE A 156 44.41 1.16 45.66
C ILE A 156 44.52 1.88 47.02
N ALA A 157 43.45 1.88 47.81
CA ALA A 157 43.45 2.48 49.15
C ALA A 157 44.43 1.76 50.11
N THR A 158 44.43 0.43 50.12
CA THR A 158 45.35 -0.35 50.96
C THR A 158 46.80 -0.11 50.56
N ASN A 159 47.09 -0.10 49.26
CA ASN A 159 48.45 0.15 48.76
C ASN A 159 48.92 1.60 49.08
N SER A 160 48.00 2.57 49.09
CA SER A 160 48.30 3.96 49.48
C SER A 160 48.56 4.11 50.99
N GLU A 161 47.78 3.43 51.83
CA GLU A 161 47.99 3.42 53.29
C GLU A 161 49.31 2.75 53.68
N GLU A 162 49.65 1.63 53.02
CA GLU A 162 50.93 0.96 53.18
C GLU A 162 52.10 1.85 52.70
N GLY A 163 51.94 2.55 51.57
CA GLY A 163 52.91 3.53 51.09
C GLY A 163 53.12 4.69 52.07
N CYS A 164 52.05 5.22 52.68
CA CYS A 164 52.15 6.29 53.68
C CYS A 164 52.75 5.81 55.01
N LYS A 165 52.48 4.57 55.45
CA LYS A 165 53.14 3.97 56.62
C LYS A 165 54.63 3.73 56.36
N GLY A 166 54.98 3.28 55.16
CA GLY A 166 56.37 3.13 54.72
C GLY A 166 57.15 4.45 54.75
N ARG A 167 56.55 5.56 54.30
CA ARG A 167 57.19 6.89 54.36
C ARG A 167 57.35 7.42 55.78
N ARG A 168 56.33 7.30 56.64
CA ARG A 168 56.42 7.72 58.05
C ARG A 168 57.51 6.96 58.83
N ASN A 169 57.63 5.66 58.61
CA ASN A 169 58.71 4.85 59.20
C ASN A 169 60.12 5.22 58.70
N ILE A 170 60.24 5.87 57.54
CA ILE A 170 61.52 6.40 57.03
C ILE A 170 61.80 7.78 57.63
N GLU A 171 60.79 8.65 57.74
CA GLU A 171 60.92 9.98 58.35
C GLU A 171 61.25 9.88 59.86
N ASP A 172 60.64 8.93 60.59
CA ASP A 172 60.92 8.68 62.02
C ASP A 172 62.31 8.05 62.27
N ARG A 173 63.03 7.62 61.22
CA ARG A 173 64.39 7.04 61.31
C ARG A 173 65.52 8.01 60.98
N ILE A 174 65.19 9.21 60.47
CA ILE A 174 66.16 10.22 60.02
C ILE A 174 66.13 11.48 60.91
N GLY A 175 65.26 11.51 61.94
CA GLY A 175 65.21 12.54 62.98
C GLY A 175 66.04 12.19 64.22
#